data_AF-A0A0B7NGS8-F1
#
_entry.id   AF-A0A0B7NGS8-F1
#
_cell.length_a   1.000
_cell.length_b   1.000
_cell.length_c   1.000
_cell.angle_alpha   90.00
_cell.angle_beta   90.00
_cell.angle_gamma   90.00
#
_symmetry.space_group_name_H-M   'P 1'
#
loop_
_entity.id
_entity.type
_entity.pdbx_description
1 polymer ?
#
loop_
_entity_poly.entity_id
_entity_poly.type
_entity_poly.pdbx_seq_one_letter_code
_entity_poly.pdbx_strand_id
1 'polypeptide(L)'
;MSEDPWDDWEAAADAGLSDLPTEKPKTKATTTFQSNLQLWDKANEYACPVIVHANTLAAHANYKPEMKILKRPQDVKNKQESTLTRPIKSLVEKEKDYEEAKRLIDEKFKKK
;
A
#
# COMPACT_ATOMS: atom_id res chain seq x y z
N MET A 1 36.26 -15.25 3.21
CA MET A 1 35.16 -14.28 3.40
C MET A 1 34.25 -14.94 4.40
N SER A 2 33.97 -14.29 5.53
CA SER A 2 33.10 -14.83 6.56
C SER A 2 31.68 -14.85 6.00
N GLU A 3 31.10 -16.04 5.81
CA GLU A 3 29.68 -16.23 5.49
C GLU A 3 28.86 -15.45 6.53
N ASP A 4 28.23 -14.36 6.11
CA ASP A 4 27.33 -13.60 6.95
C ASP A 4 26.08 -14.47 7.18
N PRO A 5 25.67 -14.76 8.41
CA PRO A 5 24.44 -15.50 8.68
C PRO A 5 23.18 -14.82 8.11
N TRP A 6 23.28 -13.56 7.68
CA TRP A 6 22.23 -12.82 6.98
C TRP A 6 22.25 -13.00 5.45
N ASP A 7 23.31 -13.59 4.89
CA ASP A 7 23.41 -13.94 3.47
C ASP A 7 22.75 -15.28 3.15
N ASP A 8 22.54 -16.14 4.17
CA ASP A 8 21.82 -17.41 4.04
C ASP A 8 20.60 -17.46 4.98
N TRP A 9 19.41 -17.40 4.40
CA TRP A 9 18.15 -17.43 5.13
C TRP A 9 17.91 -18.79 5.82
N GLU A 10 18.46 -19.88 5.30
CA GLU A 10 18.37 -21.19 5.93
C GLU A 10 19.23 -21.22 7.21
N ALA A 11 20.45 -20.68 7.14
CA ALA A 11 21.33 -20.51 8.30
C ALA A 11 20.77 -19.52 9.35
N ALA A 12 20.07 -18.46 8.93
CA ALA A 12 19.46 -17.49 9.84
C ALA A 12 18.36 -18.11 10.73
N ALA A 13 17.62 -19.10 10.20
CA ALA A 13 16.56 -19.79 10.93
C ALA A 13 17.14 -20.80 11.94
N ASP A 14 18.20 -21.51 11.56
CA ASP A 14 18.89 -22.50 12.42
C ASP A 14 19.79 -21.84 13.47
N ALA A 15 20.16 -20.56 13.30
CA ALA A 15 20.93 -19.78 14.27
C ALA A 15 20.19 -19.49 15.60
N GLY A 16 18.97 -20.04 15.79
CA GLY A 16 18.37 -20.16 17.11
C GLY A 16 18.05 -18.80 17.76
N LEU A 17 17.49 -17.86 17.00
CA LEU A 17 16.94 -16.59 17.51
C LEU A 17 15.65 -16.81 18.33
N SER A 18 15.68 -17.76 19.26
CA SER A 18 14.57 -18.09 20.17
C SER A 18 14.58 -17.26 21.46
N ASP A 19 15.58 -16.40 21.64
CA ASP A 19 15.61 -15.42 22.74
C ASP A 19 15.11 -14.05 22.27
N LEU A 20 13.86 -14.00 21.80
CA LEU A 20 13.10 -12.76 21.93
C LEU A 20 13.04 -12.46 23.44
N PRO A 21 13.53 -11.29 23.91
CA PRO A 21 13.45 -10.97 25.32
C PRO A 21 11.97 -11.01 25.69
N THR A 22 11.60 -11.98 26.52
CA THR A 22 10.28 -12.02 27.14
C THR A 22 10.24 -10.81 28.07
N GLU A 23 9.84 -9.66 27.53
CA GLU A 23 9.64 -8.40 28.25
C GLU A 23 8.60 -8.70 29.34
N LYS A 24 9.10 -8.91 30.56
CA LYS A 24 8.30 -8.95 31.80
C LYS A 24 7.28 -7.80 31.76
N PRO A 25 6.06 -7.96 32.32
CA PRO A 25 5.07 -6.89 32.35
C PRO A 25 5.62 -5.72 33.18
N LYS A 26 6.24 -4.73 32.50
CA LYS A 26 6.78 -3.53 33.13
C LYS A 26 5.60 -2.65 33.53
N THR A 27 5.29 -2.66 34.82
CA THR A 27 4.43 -1.72 35.54
C THR A 27 5.00 -0.29 35.53
N LYS A 28 5.23 0.28 34.34
CA LYS A 28 5.74 1.65 34.14
C LYS A 28 4.96 2.46 33.10
N ALA A 29 3.82 1.95 32.63
CA ALA A 29 3.04 2.57 31.56
C ALA A 29 2.67 4.04 31.83
N THR A 30 2.43 4.40 33.10
CA THR A 30 2.02 5.76 33.48
C THR A 30 3.14 6.79 33.33
N THR A 31 4.39 6.41 33.61
CA THR A 31 5.56 7.30 33.47
C THR A 31 5.92 7.50 32.00
N THR A 32 5.78 6.44 31.18
CA THR A 32 6.01 6.52 29.73
C THR A 32 4.98 7.41 29.04
N PHE A 33 3.71 7.36 29.46
CA PHE A 33 2.66 8.18 28.85
C PHE A 33 2.92 9.68 29.01
N GLN A 34 3.31 10.14 30.19
CA GLN A 34 3.59 11.57 30.41
C GLN A 34 4.85 12.04 29.67
N SER A 35 5.89 11.21 29.61
CA SER A 35 7.08 11.51 28.81
C SER A 35 6.76 11.60 27.32
N ASN A 36 5.88 10.73 26.82
CA ASN A 36 5.45 10.75 25.43
C ASN A 36 4.61 12.00 25.13
N LEU A 37 3.74 12.42 26.06
CA LEU A 37 2.94 13.64 25.92
C LEU A 37 3.84 14.89 25.78
N GLN A 38 4.86 15.01 26.65
CA GLN A 38 5.81 16.12 26.59
C GLN A 38 6.63 16.14 25.30
N LEU A 39 6.99 14.97 24.75
CA LEU A 39 7.65 14.88 23.45
C LEU A 39 6.74 15.34 22.31
N TRP A 40 5.45 14.98 22.36
CA TRP A 40 4.46 15.42 21.39
C TRP A 40 4.23 16.94 21.43
N ASP A 41 4.08 17.52 22.62
CA ASP A 41 3.89 18.96 22.77
C ASP A 41 5.12 19.74 22.27
N LYS A 42 6.32 19.27 22.60
CA LYS A 42 7.58 19.88 22.15
C LYS A 42 7.81 19.76 20.64
N ALA A 43 7.41 18.64 20.03
CA ALA A 43 7.52 18.45 18.58
C ALA A 43 6.53 19.34 17.80
N ASN A 44 5.35 19.58 18.38
CA ASN A 44 4.31 20.41 17.80
C ASN A 44 4.41 21.90 18.22
N GLU A 45 5.39 22.26 19.04
CA GLU A 45 5.64 23.64 19.48
C GLU A 45 6.02 24.56 18.30
N TYR A 46 6.61 24.00 17.23
CA TYR A 46 6.94 24.76 16.03
C TYR A 46 5.70 25.02 15.19
N ALA A 47 5.45 26.31 14.92
CA ALA A 47 4.29 26.81 14.19
C ALA A 47 4.04 26.06 12.87
N CYS A 48 2.77 25.68 12.64
CA CYS A 48 2.34 25.19 11.34
C CYS A 48 2.69 26.22 10.26
N PRO A 49 3.55 25.89 9.28
CA PRO A 49 3.85 26.81 8.21
C PRO A 49 2.55 27.10 7.44
N VAL A 50 2.24 28.39 7.26
CA VAL A 50 1.15 28.81 6.39
C VAL A 50 1.59 28.55 4.95
N ILE A 51 1.14 27.44 4.38
CA ILE A 51 1.47 27.06 3.00
C ILE A 51 0.64 27.92 2.04
N VAL A 52 1.17 29.09 1.68
CA VAL A 52 0.58 29.94 0.64
C VAL A 52 0.83 29.27 -0.71
N HIS A 53 -0.21 28.64 -1.27
CA HIS A 53 -0.17 28.14 -2.63
C HIS A 53 -0.23 29.33 -3.59
N ALA A 54 0.93 29.81 -4.03
CA ALA A 54 1.00 30.67 -5.20
C ALA A 54 0.48 29.84 -6.39
N ASN A 55 -0.69 30.20 -6.92
CA ASN A 55 -1.34 29.48 -8.01
C ASN A 55 -0.53 29.65 -9.31
N THR A 56 0.54 28.89 -9.45
CA THR A 56 1.47 28.90 -10.59
C THR A 56 0.84 28.34 -11.87
N LEU A 57 -0.30 27.64 -11.76
CA LEU A 57 -1.04 27.14 -12.93
C LEU A 57 -1.54 28.28 -13.82
N ALA A 58 -1.81 29.46 -13.25
CA ALA A 58 -2.20 30.64 -14.01
C ALA A 58 -1.03 31.25 -14.83
N ALA A 59 0.21 31.07 -14.40
CA ALA A 59 1.40 31.64 -15.06
C ALA A 59 1.92 30.77 -16.22
N HIS A 60 1.51 29.50 -16.31
CA HIS A 60 2.02 28.55 -17.31
C HIS A 60 1.00 28.13 -18.38
N ALA A 61 -0.22 28.65 -18.33
CA ALA A 61 -1.23 28.42 -19.36
C ALA A 61 -0.93 29.26 -20.62
N ASN A 62 0.11 28.87 -21.37
CA ASN A 62 0.31 29.33 -22.73
C ASN A 62 -0.77 28.71 -23.62
N TYR A 63 -1.96 29.31 -23.62
CA TYR A 63 -3.07 28.90 -24.47
C TYR A 63 -2.64 29.01 -25.93
N LYS A 64 -2.55 27.88 -26.62
CA LYS A 64 -2.41 27.82 -28.08
C LYS A 64 -3.79 27.58 -28.67
N PRO A 65 -4.27 28.46 -29.58
CA PRO A 65 -5.56 28.24 -30.21
C PRO A 65 -5.58 26.89 -30.95
N GLU A 66 -6.62 26.11 -30.73
CA GLU A 66 -6.79 24.82 -31.39
C GLU A 66 -7.00 25.02 -32.90
N MET A 67 -6.04 24.56 -33.71
CA MET A 67 -6.23 24.48 -35.16
C MET A 67 -7.22 23.36 -35.45
N LYS A 68 -8.37 23.71 -36.06
CA LYS A 68 -9.37 22.73 -36.51
C LYS A 68 -8.77 21.92 -37.66
N ILE A 69 -8.20 20.76 -37.35
CA ILE A 69 -7.82 19.79 -38.38
C ILE A 69 -9.09 19.22 -39.01
N LEU A 70 -9.14 19.26 -40.35
CA LEU A 70 -10.22 18.64 -41.11
C LEU A 70 -10.27 17.15 -40.77
N LYS A 71 -11.27 16.74 -40.00
CA LYS A 71 -11.45 15.34 -39.59
C LYS A 71 -11.59 14.48 -40.85
N ARG A 72 -10.71 13.48 -41.01
CA ARG A 72 -10.90 12.45 -42.04
C ARG A 72 -12.13 11.60 -41.68
N PRO A 73 -12.88 11.08 -42.67
CA PRO A 73 -13.95 10.12 -42.42
C PRO A 73 -13.41 8.96 -41.59
N GLN A 74 -14.07 8.70 -40.46
CA GLN A 74 -13.63 7.77 -39.43
C GLN A 74 -14.01 6.34 -39.83
N ASP A 75 -13.34 5.79 -40.84
CA ASP A 75 -13.44 4.37 -41.20
C ASP A 75 -12.17 3.60 -40.80
N VAL A 76 -11.69 3.84 -39.58
CA VAL A 76 -10.68 2.97 -38.97
C VAL A 76 -11.20 2.57 -37.61
N LYS A 77 -11.61 1.30 -37.53
CA LYS A 77 -12.05 0.60 -36.33
C LYS A 77 -10.99 0.80 -35.24
N ASN A 78 -11.22 1.76 -34.35
CA ASN A 78 -10.39 1.93 -33.15
C ASN A 78 -10.50 0.63 -32.36
N LYS A 79 -9.40 -0.12 -32.28
CA LYS A 79 -9.26 -1.18 -31.28
C LYS A 79 -9.34 -0.49 -29.93
N GLN A 80 -10.46 -0.64 -29.23
CA GLN A 80 -10.56 -0.23 -27.85
C GLN A 80 -9.50 -1.01 -27.06
N GLU A 81 -8.57 -0.28 -26.46
CA GLU A 81 -7.73 -0.80 -25.40
C GLU A 81 -8.67 -1.33 -24.31
N SER A 82 -8.61 -2.63 -24.05
CA SER A 82 -9.42 -3.27 -23.01
C SER A 82 -8.89 -2.86 -21.65
N THR A 83 -9.29 -1.69 -21.16
CA THR A 83 -9.17 -1.39 -19.74
C THR A 83 -9.96 -2.46 -18.99
N LEU A 84 -9.29 -3.18 -18.10
CA LEU A 84 -9.83 -4.32 -17.37
C LEU A 84 -10.89 -3.84 -16.37
N THR A 85 -12.07 -3.50 -16.86
CA THR A 85 -13.25 -3.09 -16.09
C THR A 85 -13.90 -4.31 -15.45
N ARG A 86 -13.20 -4.97 -14.53
CA ARG A 86 -13.88 -5.90 -13.63
C ARG A 86 -14.56 -5.09 -12.54
N PRO A 87 -15.89 -5.22 -12.37
CA PRO A 87 -16.57 -4.53 -11.28
C PRO A 87 -16.00 -5.01 -9.94
N ILE A 88 -15.83 -4.08 -9.01
CA ILE A 88 -15.36 -4.37 -7.65
C ILE A 88 -16.48 -5.16 -6.95
N LYS A 89 -16.28 -6.47 -6.78
CA LYS A 89 -17.21 -7.34 -6.06
C LYS A 89 -17.34 -6.92 -4.60
N SER A 90 -18.56 -7.02 -4.06
CA SER A 90 -18.83 -6.78 -2.65
C SER A 90 -18.17 -7.86 -1.77
N LEU A 91 -18.03 -7.58 -0.46
CA LEU A 91 -17.39 -8.51 0.48
C LEU A 91 -18.11 -9.86 0.53
N VAL A 92 -19.45 -9.84 0.56
CA VAL A 92 -20.31 -11.04 0.58
C VAL A 92 -20.11 -11.91 -0.66
N GLU A 93 -19.95 -11.29 -1.84
CA GLU A 93 -19.68 -12.03 -3.07
C GLU A 93 -18.30 -12.70 -3.06
N LYS A 94 -17.30 -12.05 -2.46
CA LYS A 94 -15.95 -12.61 -2.33
C LYS A 94 -15.91 -13.79 -1.36
N GLU A 95 -16.65 -13.72 -0.25
CA GLU A 95 -16.75 -14.81 0.73
C GLU A 95 -17.38 -16.06 0.10
N LYS A 96 -18.47 -15.89 -0.65
CA LYS A 96 -19.11 -16.99 -1.37
C LYS A 96 -18.17 -17.64 -2.40
N ASP A 97 -17.49 -16.83 -3.21
CA ASP A 97 -16.51 -17.32 -4.18
C ASP A 97 -15.37 -18.10 -3.48
N TYR A 98 -14.95 -17.65 -2.29
CA TYR A 98 -13.92 -18.31 -1.50
C TYR A 98 -14.36 -19.68 -0.96
N GLU A 99 -15.59 -19.79 -0.46
CA GLU A 99 -16.15 -21.06 0.01
C GLU A 99 -16.27 -22.09 -1.10
N GLU A 100 -16.74 -21.68 -2.28
CA GLU A 100 -16.83 -22.54 -3.46
C GLU A 100 -15.44 -23.01 -3.92
N ALA A 101 -14.45 -22.11 -3.95
CA ALA A 101 -13.07 -22.44 -4.29
C ALA A 101 -12.45 -23.41 -3.27
N LYS A 102 -12.71 -23.21 -1.97
CA LYS A 102 -12.24 -24.09 -0.90
C LYS A 102 -12.82 -25.50 -1.06
N ARG A 103 -14.11 -25.63 -1.38
CA ARG A 103 -14.75 -26.93 -1.62
C ARG A 103 -14.11 -27.67 -2.80
N LEU A 104 -13.83 -26.97 -3.90
CA LEU A 104 -13.15 -27.54 -5.07
C LEU A 104 -11.73 -28.03 -4.75
N ILE A 105 -11.01 -27.28 -3.91
CA ILE A 105 -9.69 -27.67 -3.43
C ILE A 105 -9.81 -28.94 -2.55
N ASP A 106 -10.69 -28.94 -1.56
CA ASP A 106 -10.89 -30.08 -0.67
C ASP A 106 -11.29 -31.35 -1.44
N GLU A 107 -12.14 -31.24 -2.46
CA GLU A 107 -12.49 -32.35 -3.35
C GLU A 107 -11.31 -32.85 -4.19
N LYS A 108 -10.46 -31.94 -4.67
CA LYS A 108 -9.24 -32.27 -5.43
C LYS A 108 -8.23 -33.03 -4.57
N PHE A 109 -8.12 -32.67 -3.29
CA PHE A 109 -7.19 -33.32 -2.35
C PHE A 109 -7.75 -34.59 -1.69
N LYS A 110 -9.08 -34.77 -1.62
CA LYS A 110 -9.71 -36.03 -1.18
C LYS A 110 -9.72 -37.14 -2.24
N LYS A 111 -9.47 -36.81 -3.51
CA LYS A 111 -9.39 -37.78 -4.62
C LYS A 111 -7.98 -38.35 -4.87
N LYS A 112 -7.03 -38.11 -3.96
CA LYS A 112 -5.72 -38.77 -3.90
C LYS A 112 -5.69 -39.74 -2.73
#